data_AF-X1JVX4-F1
#
_entry.id   AF-X1JVX4-F1
#
_cell.length_a   1.000
_cell.length_b   1.000
_cell.length_c   1.000
_cell.angle_alpha   90.00
_cell.angle_beta   90.00
_cell.angle_gamma   90.00
#
_symmetry.space_group_name_H-M   'P 1'
#
loop_
_entity.id
_entity.type
_entity.pdbx_description
1 polymer ?
#
loop_
_entity_poly.entity_id
_entity_poly.type
_entity_poly.pdbx_seq_one_letter_code
_entity_poly.pdbx_strand_id
1 'polypeptide(L)'
;MQQRGEAFFNFFQRYPTAVIHDYKHENGHYSTISVGLVQGHVDAAFIGIYREDGGLRSEEHWPWDIVEDSFGKGIGNSELLWKLTETAVAKTGAPITR
;
A
#
# COMPACT_ATOMS: atom_id res chain seq x y z
N MET A 1 -14.88 10.11 -0.18
CA MET A 1 -14.50 9.13 0.85
C MET A 1 -14.21 7.82 0.13
N GLN A 2 -13.04 7.20 0.34
CA GLN A 2 -12.69 5.94 -0.34
C GLN A 2 -13.47 4.77 0.29
N GLN A 3 -14.01 3.89 -0.55
CA GLN A 3 -14.69 2.66 -0.12
C GLN A 3 -13.62 1.63 0.26
N ARG A 4 -13.22 1.64 1.53
CA ARG A 4 -12.24 0.70 2.08
C ARG A 4 -12.86 -0.70 2.19
N GLY A 5 -12.11 -1.71 1.74
CA GLY A 5 -12.48 -3.11 1.80
C GLY A 5 -12.00 -3.80 3.07
N GLU A 6 -12.29 -5.10 3.14
CA GLU A 6 -11.92 -5.95 4.28
C GLU A 6 -10.40 -6.03 4.49
N ALA A 7 -9.62 -6.05 3.39
CA ALA A 7 -8.16 -6.14 3.46
C ALA A 7 -7.55 -4.91 4.15
N PHE A 8 -8.09 -3.71 3.89
CA PHE A 8 -7.71 -2.51 4.63
C PHE A 8 -7.93 -2.68 6.13
N PHE A 9 -9.15 -3.02 6.56
CA PHE A 9 -9.47 -3.12 7.98
C PHE A 9 -8.67 -4.21 8.69
N ASN A 10 -8.53 -5.38 8.07
CA ASN A 10 -7.75 -6.49 8.62
C ASN A 10 -6.27 -6.11 8.79
N PHE A 11 -5.70 -5.38 7.83
CA PHE A 11 -4.32 -4.91 7.92
C PHE A 11 -4.12 -3.95 9.09
N PHE A 12 -4.94 -2.90 9.19
CA PHE A 12 -4.79 -1.88 10.25
C PHE A 12 -5.25 -2.38 11.63
N GLN A 13 -6.08 -3.42 11.70
CA GLN A 13 -6.36 -4.12 12.95
C GLN A 13 -5.11 -4.87 13.45
N ARG A 14 -4.34 -5.48 12.54
CA ARG A 14 -3.09 -6.19 12.90
C ARG A 14 -1.92 -5.24 13.15
N TYR A 15 -1.82 -4.14 12.40
CA TYR A 15 -0.76 -3.14 12.50
C TYR A 15 -1.35 -1.75 12.82
N PRO A 16 -1.84 -1.51 14.05
CA PRO A 16 -2.53 -0.28 14.40
C PRO A 16 -1.64 0.97 14.38
N THR A 17 -0.32 0.80 14.41
CA THR A 17 0.67 1.89 14.33
C THR A 17 1.20 2.13 12.92
N ALA A 18 0.73 1.36 11.93
CA ALA A 18 1.16 1.53 10.54
C ALA A 18 0.69 2.87 9.98
N VAL A 19 1.58 3.59 9.30
CA VAL A 19 1.29 4.91 8.75
C VAL A 19 0.61 4.77 7.39
N ILE A 20 -0.58 5.36 7.26
CA ILE A 20 -1.32 5.43 6.00
C ILE A 20 -0.70 6.51 5.12
N HIS A 21 -0.27 6.12 3.93
CA HIS A 21 0.13 7.05 2.87
C HIS A 21 -0.88 7.00 1.73
N ASP A 22 -1.71 8.03 1.64
CA ASP A 22 -2.68 8.20 0.56
C ASP A 22 -2.12 9.11 -0.53
N TYR A 23 -2.25 8.70 -1.79
CA TYR A 23 -1.83 9.46 -2.95
C TYR A 23 -2.96 9.63 -3.95
N LYS A 24 -3.00 10.80 -4.60
CA LYS A 24 -3.84 11.07 -5.76
C LYS A 24 -2.99 10.93 -7.03
N HIS A 25 -3.53 10.28 -8.05
CA HIS A 25 -2.87 10.10 -9.34
C HIS A 25 -3.41 11.09 -10.39
N GLU A 26 -2.62 11.31 -11.45
CA GLU A 26 -2.97 12.25 -12.52
C GLU A 26 -4.25 11.85 -13.27
N ASN A 27 -4.57 10.56 -13.32
CA ASN A 27 -5.79 10.02 -13.93
C ASN A 27 -7.01 10.03 -12.99
N GLY A 28 -6.96 10.79 -11.89
CA GLY A 28 -8.05 10.92 -10.92
C GLY A 28 -8.18 9.78 -9.91
N HIS A 29 -7.52 8.64 -10.11
CA HIS A 29 -7.50 7.54 -9.16
C HIS A 29 -6.75 7.90 -7.87
N TYR A 30 -6.96 7.09 -6.84
CA TYR A 30 -6.23 7.18 -5.59
C TYR A 30 -5.52 5.86 -5.28
N SER A 31 -4.42 5.94 -4.58
CA SER A 31 -3.79 4.78 -3.95
C SER A 31 -3.53 5.02 -2.48
N THR A 32 -3.41 3.92 -1.77
CA THR A 32 -3.05 3.89 -0.35
C THR A 32 -1.98 2.84 -0.17
N ILE A 33 -0.87 3.20 0.44
CA ILE A 33 0.16 2.25 0.81
C ILE A 33 0.46 2.35 2.30
N SER A 34 0.92 1.25 2.88
CA SER A 34 1.35 1.21 4.26
C SER A 34 2.30 0.03 4.49
N VAL A 35 3.17 0.16 5.49
CA VAL A 35 4.06 -0.92 5.95
C VAL A 35 3.69 -1.32 7.36
N GLY A 36 3.50 -2.61 7.57
CA GLY A 36 3.26 -3.23 8.86
C GLY A 36 4.59 -3.60 9.50
N LEU A 37 4.80 -3.14 10.73
CA LEU A 37 6.03 -3.41 11.48
C LEU A 37 5.74 -4.27 12.70
N VAL A 38 6.63 -5.22 12.98
CA VAL A 38 6.68 -6.00 14.22
C VAL A 38 8.06 -5.84 14.82
N GLN A 39 8.13 -5.34 16.05
CA GLN A 39 9.39 -5.07 16.76
C GLN A 39 10.39 -4.20 15.96
N GLY A 40 9.88 -3.29 15.13
CA GLY A 40 10.70 -2.40 14.29
C GLY A 40 11.15 -2.99 12.96
N HIS A 41 10.82 -4.25 12.68
CA HIS A 41 11.11 -4.92 11.41
C HIS A 41 9.86 -5.00 10.53
N VAL A 42 10.06 -5.02 9.22
CA VAL A 42 8.98 -5.22 8.24
C VAL A 42 8.37 -6.61 8.43
N ASP A 43 7.05 -6.67 8.56
CA ASP A 43 6.27 -7.92 8.65
C ASP A 43 5.26 -8.06 7.49
N ALA A 44 4.76 -6.93 6.97
CA ALA A 44 3.85 -6.93 5.83
C ALA A 44 3.77 -5.57 5.14
N ALA A 45 3.14 -5.55 3.97
CA ALA A 45 2.78 -4.35 3.24
C ALA A 45 1.29 -4.35 2.87
N PHE A 46 0.77 -3.15 2.64
CA PHE A 46 -0.58 -2.94 2.13
C PHE A 46 -0.52 -2.03 0.90
N ILE A 47 -1.33 -2.36 -0.11
CA ILE A 47 -1.57 -1.52 -1.27
C ILE A 47 -3.05 -1.56 -1.65
N GLY A 48 -3.69 -0.40 -1.67
CA GLY A 48 -5.05 -0.20 -2.13
C GLY A 48 -5.10 0.77 -3.30
N ILE A 49 -5.89 0.46 -4.32
CA ILE A 49 -6.15 1.30 -5.49
C ILE A 49 -7.67 1.58 -5.55
N TYR A 50 -8.01 2.85 -5.74
CA TYR A 50 -9.39 3.33 -5.75
C TYR A 50 -9.63 4.20 -6.98
N ARG A 51 -10.84 4.10 -7.52
CA ARG A 51 -11.34 4.92 -8.63
C ARG A 51 -11.54 6.37 -8.19
N GLU A 52 -11.69 7.24 -9.18
CA GLU A 52 -11.92 8.68 -8.96
C GLU A 52 -13.16 8.96 -8.10
N ASP A 53 -14.21 8.15 -8.26
CA ASP A 53 -15.45 8.21 -7.46
C ASP A 53 -15.29 7.66 -6.03
N GLY A 54 -14.08 7.19 -5.68
CA GLY A 54 -13.77 6.54 -4.41
C GLY A 54 -14.12 5.06 -4.36
N GLY A 55 -14.62 4.47 -5.46
CA GLY A 55 -14.91 3.04 -5.54
C GLY A 55 -13.64 2.18 -5.48
N LEU A 56 -13.71 1.06 -4.77
CA LEU A 56 -12.60 0.12 -4.67
C LEU A 56 -12.27 -0.48 -6.04
N ARG A 57 -10.99 -0.42 -6.44
CA ARG A 57 -10.47 -1.14 -7.62
C ARG A 57 -9.72 -2.40 -7.20
N SER A 58 -8.82 -2.30 -6.22
CA SER A 58 -8.11 -3.44 -5.64
C SER A 58 -7.56 -3.09 -4.25
N GLU A 59 -7.50 -4.07 -3.36
CA GLU A 59 -6.76 -3.98 -2.10
C GLU A 59 -6.00 -5.28 -1.91
N GLU A 60 -4.74 -5.17 -1.51
CA GLU A 60 -3.87 -6.32 -1.34
C GLU A 60 -3.09 -6.16 -0.04
N HIS A 61 -3.11 -7.23 0.75
CA HIS A 61 -2.24 -7.41 1.91
C HIS A 61 -1.13 -8.36 1.51
N TRP A 62 0.12 -7.88 1.57
CA TRP A 62 1.30 -8.65 1.21
C TRP A 62 2.05 -9.04 2.49
N PRO A 63 1.88 -10.28 2.98
CA PRO A 63 2.70 -10.80 4.07
C PRO A 63 4.19 -10.84 3.69
N TRP A 64 5.05 -11.00 4.70
CA TRP A 64 6.52 -10.93 4.55
C TRP A 64 7.08 -11.80 3.43
N ASP A 65 6.58 -13.02 3.25
CA ASP A 65 6.98 -13.93 2.17
C ASP A 65 6.77 -13.30 0.78
N ILE A 66 5.62 -12.67 0.55
CA ILE A 66 5.33 -11.98 -0.72
C ILE A 66 6.21 -10.73 -0.86
N VAL A 67 6.47 -10.02 0.23
CA VAL A 67 7.35 -8.84 0.24
C VAL A 67 8.79 -9.23 -0.11
N GLU A 68 9.32 -10.29 0.49
CA GLU A 68 10.66 -10.81 0.20
C GLU A 68 10.79 -11.28 -1.24
N ASP A 69 9.80 -12.02 -1.75
CA ASP A 69 9.81 -12.52 -3.12
C ASP A 69 9.72 -11.38 -4.15
N SER A 70 9.00 -10.30 -3.82
CA SER A 70 8.79 -9.16 -4.72
C SER A 70 9.93 -8.13 -4.69
N PHE A 71 10.53 -7.89 -3.52
CA PHE A 71 11.45 -6.77 -3.30
C PHE A 71 12.81 -7.17 -2.72
N GLY A 72 13.00 -8.44 -2.36
CA GLY A 72 14.22 -8.96 -1.79
C GLY A 72 14.23 -9.00 -0.27
N LYS A 73 15.15 -9.82 0.27
CA LYS A 73 15.31 -10.03 1.71
C LYS A 73 15.91 -8.81 2.39
N GLY A 74 15.41 -8.50 3.58
CA GLY A 74 15.98 -7.45 4.44
C GLY A 74 15.69 -6.03 3.97
N ILE A 75 14.68 -5.82 3.13
CA ILE A 75 14.26 -4.48 2.70
C ILE A 75 13.89 -3.60 3.90
N GLY A 76 14.41 -2.38 3.91
CA GLY A 76 14.10 -1.40 4.95
C GLY A 76 12.72 -0.76 4.75
N ASN A 77 12.12 -0.23 5.81
CA ASN A 77 10.80 0.40 5.78
C ASN A 77 10.69 1.51 4.71
N SER A 78 11.64 2.45 4.67
CA SER A 78 11.63 3.57 3.71
C SER A 78 11.78 3.09 2.27
N GLU A 79 12.60 2.06 2.04
CA GLU A 79 12.80 1.47 0.72
C GLU A 79 11.55 0.72 0.26
N LEU A 80 10.90 -0.04 1.17
CA LEU A 80 9.65 -0.71 0.88
C LEU A 80 8.53 0.29 0.56
N LEU A 81 8.42 1.39 1.31
CA LEU A 81 7.46 2.46 1.00
C LEU A 81 7.69 3.04 -0.40
N TRP A 82 8.94 3.27 -0.80
CA TRP A 82 9.27 3.71 -2.15
C TRP A 82 8.82 2.67 -3.19
N LYS A 83 9.14 1.39 -2.98
CA LYS A 83 8.75 0.29 -3.88
C LYS A 83 7.25 0.10 -4.01
N LEU A 84 6.51 0.26 -2.91
CA LEU A 84 5.05 0.24 -2.91
C LEU A 84 4.47 1.43 -3.68
N THR A 85 5.11 2.60 -3.58
CA THR A 85 4.73 3.79 -4.36
C THR A 85 4.91 3.55 -5.86
N GLU A 86 6.05 3.00 -6.28
CA GLU A 86 6.30 2.59 -7.68
C GLU A 86 5.26 1.56 -8.15
N THR A 87 4.95 0.58 -7.30
CA THR A 87 3.93 -0.45 -7.56
C THR A 87 2.53 0.16 -7.72
N ALA A 88 2.17 1.14 -6.89
CA ALA A 88 0.89 1.83 -6.96
C ALA A 88 0.75 2.66 -8.24
N VAL A 89 1.82 3.34 -8.67
CA VAL A 89 1.88 4.04 -9.96
C VAL A 89 1.68 3.05 -11.12
N ALA A 90 2.38 1.91 -11.09
CA ALA A 90 2.26 0.87 -12.11
C ALA A 90 0.83 0.28 -12.18
N LYS A 91 0.22 -0.07 -11.04
CA LYS A 91 -1.16 -0.62 -10.98
C LYS A 91 -2.21 0.40 -11.40
N THR A 92 -2.00 1.67 -11.06
CA THR A 92 -2.92 2.76 -11.43
C THR A 92 -2.76 3.17 -12.89
N GLY A 93 -1.57 2.96 -13.47
CA GLY A 93 -1.22 3.36 -14.84
C GLY A 93 -0.99 4.86 -14.99
N ALA A 94 -0.77 5.59 -13.89
CA ALA A 94 -0.56 7.04 -13.90
C ALA A 94 0.33 7.49 -12.73
N PRO A 95 1.16 8.54 -12.94
CA PRO A 95 1.97 9.15 -11.88
C PRO A 95 1.11 9.71 -10.73
N ILE A 96 1.77 9.94 -9.58
CA ILE A 96 1.19 10.66 -8.45
C ILE A 96 1.25 12.16 -8.71
N THR A 97 0.14 12.86 -8.47
CA THR A 97 0.02 14.30 -8.59
C THR A 97 0.78 14.99 -7.45
N ARG A 98 1.57 16.02 -7.78
CA ARG A 98 2.25 16.87 -6.79
C ARG A 98 1.32 17.87 -6.12
#